data_AF-A0A8H8RB51-F1
#
_entry.id   AF-A0A8H8RB51-F1
#
_cell.length_a   1.000
_cell.length_b   1.000
_cell.length_c   1.000
_cell.angle_alpha   90.00
_cell.angle_beta   90.00
_cell.angle_gamma   90.00
#
_symmetry.space_group_name_H-M   'P 1'
#
loop_
_entity.id
_entity.type
_entity.pdbx_description
1 polymer ?
#
loop_
_entity_poly.entity_id
_entity_poly.type
_entity_poly.pdbx_seq_one_letter_code
_entity_poly.pdbx_strand_id
1 'polypeptide(L)'
;MEAMAPSRAAEKEEEVPRLPMPSKNPMPLSSSQEAQVREVYHARVRGYCATEIKAFADCALGRTFTAPFKCRAQNRVMNSCMISHSSQDEQDAAREEWFALRLQRQVDRERKEERRKEQEKFHKEWWGLPIEEREGEKGNEVMKKAERVGGFPSREREGELSKDR
;
A
#
# COMPACT_ATOMS: atom_id res chain seq x y z
N MET A 1 3.34 17.28 31.17
CA MET A 1 3.19 15.97 30.51
C MET A 1 3.14 16.23 29.01
N GLU A 2 4.30 16.38 28.38
CA GLU A 2 4.43 16.58 26.93
C GLU A 2 4.71 15.22 26.29
N ALA A 3 3.81 14.79 25.40
CA ALA A 3 3.98 13.60 24.61
C ALA A 3 4.90 13.93 23.42
N MET A 4 6.14 13.45 23.48
CA MET A 4 7.08 13.52 22.36
C MET A 4 6.71 12.42 21.35
N ALA A 5 6.02 12.78 20.27
CA ALA A 5 5.84 11.88 19.13
C ALA A 5 7.19 11.73 18.40
N PRO A 6 7.64 10.51 18.04
CA PRO A 6 8.80 10.38 17.17
C PRO A 6 8.38 10.83 15.77
N SER A 7 8.84 12.01 15.37
CA SER A 7 8.82 12.42 13.96
C SER A 7 9.58 11.36 13.18
N ARG A 8 8.89 10.58 12.34
CA ARG A 8 9.51 9.82 11.24
C ARG A 8 10.37 10.83 10.49
N ALA A 9 11.67 10.76 10.74
CA ALA A 9 12.64 11.53 10.00
C ALA A 9 12.38 11.28 8.53
N ALA A 10 12.32 12.35 7.75
CA ALA A 10 12.37 12.30 6.31
C ALA A 10 13.61 11.50 5.93
N GLU A 11 13.43 10.22 5.63
CA GLU A 11 14.42 9.43 4.91
C GLU A 11 14.64 10.20 3.61
N LYS A 12 15.83 10.79 3.47
CA LYS A 12 16.28 11.34 2.19
C LYS A 12 16.25 10.16 1.23
N GLU A 13 15.22 10.11 0.40
CA GLU A 13 15.17 9.18 -0.73
C GLU A 13 16.47 9.39 -1.51
N GLU A 14 17.30 8.36 -1.63
CA GLU A 14 18.41 8.40 -2.56
C GLU A 14 17.82 8.73 -3.92
N GLU A 15 18.19 9.90 -4.45
CA GLU A 15 17.62 10.43 -5.68
C GLU A 15 18.16 9.59 -6.84
N VAL A 16 17.45 8.50 -7.16
CA VAL A 16 17.80 7.63 -8.27
C VAL A 16 17.81 8.49 -9.55
N PRO A 17 18.90 8.47 -10.35
CA PRO A 17 19.01 9.32 -11.53
C PRO A 17 17.82 9.17 -12.48
N ARG A 18 17.20 10.29 -12.84
CA ARG A 18 16.11 10.34 -13.83
C ARG A 18 16.65 9.93 -15.19
N LEU A 19 16.12 8.85 -15.76
CA LEU A 19 16.52 8.40 -17.09
C LEU A 19 15.87 9.27 -18.18
N PRO A 20 16.58 9.56 -19.29
CA PRO A 20 16.02 10.29 -20.41
C PRO A 20 14.96 9.47 -21.13
N MET A 21 14.03 10.17 -21.80
CA MET A 21 12.97 9.55 -22.59
C MET A 21 13.53 8.64 -23.71
N PRO A 22 13.08 7.37 -23.82
CA PRO A 22 13.60 6.44 -24.83
C PRO A 22 13.34 6.87 -26.29
N SER A 23 12.23 7.55 -26.58
CA SER A 23 11.90 8.05 -27.93
C SER A 23 10.96 9.26 -27.89
N LYS A 24 11.05 10.16 -28.88
CA LYS A 24 10.19 11.34 -29.02
C LYS A 24 8.81 11.04 -29.61
N ASN A 25 8.66 9.91 -30.31
CA ASN A 25 7.37 9.44 -30.82
C ASN A 25 6.68 8.63 -29.70
N PRO A 26 5.40 8.86 -29.36
CA PRO A 26 4.72 8.11 -28.32
C PRO A 26 4.71 6.61 -28.66
N MET A 27 5.49 5.85 -27.89
CA MET A 27 5.51 4.40 -28.01
C MET A 27 4.19 3.84 -27.46
N PRO A 28 3.52 2.92 -28.17
CA PRO A 28 2.32 2.28 -27.64
C PRO A 28 2.69 1.49 -26.37
N LEU A 29 2.08 1.85 -25.25
CA LEU A 29 2.27 1.18 -23.97
C LEU A 29 1.26 0.03 -23.82
N SER A 30 1.59 -0.98 -23.00
CA SER A 30 0.60 -1.97 -22.61
C SER A 30 -0.51 -1.32 -21.76
N SER A 31 -1.71 -1.89 -21.75
CA SER A 31 -2.83 -1.37 -20.95
C SER A 31 -2.48 -1.18 -19.46
N SER A 32 -1.68 -2.08 -18.89
CA SER A 32 -1.19 -1.99 -17.52
C SER A 32 -0.19 -0.85 -17.31
N GLN A 33 0.67 -0.58 -18.30
CA GLN A 33 1.61 0.55 -18.25
C GLN A 33 0.88 1.88 -18.40
N GLU A 34 -0.12 1.97 -19.28
CA GLU A 34 -0.97 3.16 -19.41
C GLU A 34 -1.75 3.47 -18.11
N ALA A 35 -2.23 2.44 -17.40
CA ALA A 35 -2.88 2.64 -16.11
C ALA A 35 -1.92 3.29 -15.10
N GLN A 36 -0.67 2.83 -15.03
CA GLN A 36 0.34 3.44 -14.14
C GLN A 36 0.71 4.86 -14.54
N VAL A 37 0.75 5.18 -15.84
CA VAL A 37 0.94 6.55 -16.31
C VAL A 37 -0.23 7.43 -15.87
N ARG A 38 -1.48 6.94 -15.98
CA ARG A 38 -2.67 7.67 -15.50
C ARG A 38 -2.60 7.91 -13.99
N GLU A 39 -2.08 6.98 -13.21
CA GLU A 39 -1.87 7.18 -11.77
C GLU A 39 -0.91 8.34 -11.47
N VAL A 40 0.23 8.42 -12.18
CA VAL A 40 1.20 9.52 -12.07
C VAL A 40 0.55 10.84 -12.47
N TYR A 41 -0.15 10.87 -13.60
CA TYR A 41 -0.90 12.03 -14.08
C TYR A 41 -1.92 12.51 -13.03
N HIS A 42 -2.75 11.61 -12.50
CA HIS A 42 -3.73 11.97 -11.48
C HIS A 42 -3.07 12.42 -10.17
N ALA A 43 -1.93 11.86 -9.79
CA ALA A 43 -1.18 12.32 -8.62
C ALA A 43 -0.68 13.75 -8.80
N ARG A 44 -0.17 14.09 -9.99
CA ARG A 44 0.30 15.43 -10.34
C ARG A 44 -0.83 16.46 -10.37
N VAL A 45 -1.94 16.15 -11.05
CA VAL A 45 -3.13 17.03 -11.08
C VAL A 45 -3.68 17.25 -9.67
N ARG A 46 -3.72 16.22 -8.82
CA ARG A 46 -4.09 16.38 -7.40
C ARG A 46 -3.08 17.24 -6.63
N GLY A 47 -1.81 17.21 -7.00
CA GLY A 47 -0.78 18.08 -6.43
C GLY A 47 -1.04 19.56 -6.73
N TYR A 48 -1.37 19.91 -7.98
CA TYR A 48 -1.71 21.29 -8.36
C TYR A 48 -3.01 21.76 -7.67
N CYS A 49 -4.02 20.90 -7.62
CA CYS A 49 -5.33 21.21 -7.02
C CYS A 49 -5.40 20.89 -5.52
N ALA A 50 -4.28 20.76 -4.81
CA ALA A 50 -4.25 20.31 -3.43
C ALA A 50 -5.06 21.21 -2.48
N THR A 51 -5.08 22.52 -2.73
CA THR A 51 -5.86 23.49 -1.94
C THR A 51 -7.37 23.25 -2.04
N GLU A 52 -7.86 23.04 -3.26
CA GLU A 52 -9.29 22.82 -3.52
C GLU A 52 -9.75 21.44 -3.03
N ILE A 53 -8.89 20.43 -3.20
CA ILE A 53 -9.13 19.08 -2.66
C ILE A 53 -9.22 19.12 -1.14
N LYS A 54 -8.33 19.88 -0.48
CA LYS A 54 -8.37 20.06 0.97
C LYS A 54 -9.65 20.76 1.42
N ALA A 55 -10.07 21.84 0.75
CA ALA A 55 -11.32 22.52 1.07
C ALA A 55 -12.55 21.61 0.91
N PHE A 56 -12.57 20.74 -0.10
CA PHE A 56 -13.61 19.72 -0.25
C PHE A 56 -13.52 18.67 0.87
N ALA A 57 -12.33 18.18 1.19
CA ALA A 57 -12.10 17.20 2.24
C ALA A 57 -12.58 17.73 3.60
N ASP A 58 -12.20 18.95 3.98
CA ASP A 58 -12.60 19.60 5.24
C ASP A 58 -14.12 19.73 5.35
N CYS A 59 -14.82 20.01 4.25
CA CYS A 59 -16.29 20.00 4.22
C CYS A 59 -16.87 18.57 4.36
N ALA A 60 -16.22 17.57 3.74
CA ALA A 60 -16.65 16.18 3.75
C ALA A 60 -16.34 15.45 5.07
N LEU A 61 -15.44 15.98 5.92
CA LEU A 61 -15.16 15.43 7.25
C LEU A 61 -16.47 15.35 8.06
N GLY A 62 -16.86 14.12 8.43
CA GLY A 62 -18.08 13.84 9.19
C GLY A 62 -19.37 13.84 8.38
N ARG A 63 -19.32 13.93 7.05
CA ARG A 63 -20.52 13.95 6.17
C ARG A 63 -20.41 12.89 5.07
N THR A 64 -20.50 11.61 5.42
CA THR A 64 -20.36 10.51 4.45
C THR A 64 -21.48 10.48 3.40
N PHE A 65 -22.74 10.50 3.84
CA PHE A 65 -23.89 10.37 2.94
C PHE A 65 -24.36 11.70 2.36
N THR A 66 -24.22 12.80 3.09
CA THR A 66 -24.74 14.11 2.69
C THR A 66 -23.69 15.01 2.01
N ALA A 67 -22.43 14.59 1.91
CA ALA A 67 -21.35 15.37 1.27
C ALA A 67 -21.67 15.85 -0.16
N PRO A 68 -22.24 15.03 -1.07
CA PRO A 68 -22.50 15.46 -2.44
C PRO A 68 -23.46 16.65 -2.54
N PHE A 69 -24.37 16.79 -1.57
CA PHE A 69 -25.34 17.88 -1.52
C PHE A 69 -24.82 19.08 -0.73
N LYS A 70 -24.29 18.85 0.49
CA LYS A 70 -23.83 19.92 1.39
C LYS A 70 -22.51 20.55 0.95
N CYS A 71 -21.61 19.78 0.35
CA CYS A 71 -20.29 20.23 -0.13
C CYS A 71 -20.26 20.45 -1.64
N ARG A 72 -21.42 20.66 -2.27
CA ARG A 72 -21.55 20.78 -3.73
C ARG A 72 -20.77 21.98 -4.29
N ALA A 73 -20.68 23.07 -3.54
CA ALA A 73 -19.93 24.25 -3.95
C ALA A 73 -18.43 23.95 -4.05
N GLN A 74 -17.85 23.40 -2.97
CA GLN A 74 -16.44 23.00 -2.91
C GLN A 74 -16.11 21.93 -3.95
N ASN A 75 -17.01 20.96 -4.16
CA ASN A 75 -16.84 19.92 -5.16
C ASN A 75 -16.74 20.50 -6.59
N ARG A 76 -17.54 21.52 -6.91
CA ARG A 76 -17.46 22.19 -8.22
C ARG A 76 -16.14 22.91 -8.42
N VAL A 77 -15.66 23.63 -7.41
CA VAL A 77 -14.37 24.35 -7.49
C VAL A 77 -13.20 23.37 -7.68
N MET A 78 -13.18 22.30 -6.89
CA MET A 78 -12.21 21.22 -7.03
C MET A 78 -12.25 20.60 -8.44
N ASN A 79 -13.45 20.28 -8.95
CA ASN A 79 -13.59 19.71 -10.29
C ASN A 79 -13.16 20.70 -11.39
N SER A 80 -13.46 22.00 -11.25
CA SER A 80 -13.00 23.00 -12.23
C SER A 80 -11.48 23.09 -12.28
N CYS A 81 -10.80 23.01 -11.12
CA CYS A 81 -9.34 22.96 -11.09
C CYS A 81 -8.81 21.72 -11.81
N MET A 82 -9.35 20.53 -11.50
CA MET A 82 -8.91 19.28 -12.14
C MET A 82 -9.12 19.28 -13.65
N ILE A 83 -10.24 19.84 -14.13
CA ILE A 83 -10.52 19.95 -15.57
C ILE A 83 -9.55 20.94 -16.24
N SER A 84 -9.19 22.05 -15.58
CA SER A 84 -8.25 23.03 -16.13
C SER A 84 -6.85 22.46 -16.36
N HIS A 85 -6.41 21.51 -15.52
CA HIS A 85 -5.14 20.79 -15.67
C HIS A 85 -5.26 19.50 -16.49
N SER A 86 -6.43 19.25 -17.10
CA SER A 86 -6.66 18.08 -17.93
C SER A 86 -6.20 18.27 -19.38
N SER A 87 -4.96 18.73 -19.57
CA SER A 87 -4.37 18.91 -20.90
C SER A 87 -3.61 17.66 -21.36
N GLN A 88 -3.41 17.56 -22.67
CA GLN A 88 -2.57 16.52 -23.28
C GLN A 88 -1.10 16.69 -22.87
N ASP A 89 -0.64 17.93 -22.74
CA ASP A 89 0.73 18.25 -22.33
C ASP A 89 1.07 17.70 -20.94
N GLU A 90 0.14 17.78 -19.98
CA GLU A 90 0.33 17.21 -18.64
C GLU A 90 0.32 15.67 -18.67
N GLN A 91 -0.42 15.05 -19.58
CA GLN A 91 -0.38 13.60 -19.77
C GLN A 91 0.96 13.15 -20.37
N ASP A 92 1.50 13.90 -21.33
CA ASP A 92 2.80 13.60 -21.92
C ASP A 92 3.93 13.85 -20.92
N ALA A 93 3.88 14.93 -20.14
CA ALA A 93 4.83 15.16 -19.04
C ALA A 93 4.76 14.06 -17.96
N ALA A 94 3.57 13.56 -17.63
CA ALA A 94 3.40 12.43 -16.73
C ALA A 94 3.96 11.11 -17.32
N ARG A 95 3.88 10.91 -18.64
CA ARG A 95 4.56 9.79 -19.31
C ARG A 95 6.07 9.90 -19.15
N GLU A 96 6.63 11.08 -19.38
CA GLU A 96 8.07 11.32 -19.23
C GLU A 96 8.56 11.03 -17.82
N GLU A 97 7.83 11.51 -16.80
CA GLU A 97 8.11 11.20 -15.40
C GLU A 97 8.01 9.70 -15.13
N TRP A 98 6.97 9.02 -15.60
CA TRP A 98 6.82 7.58 -15.42
C TRP A 98 7.98 6.77 -16.02
N PHE A 99 8.50 7.19 -17.18
CA PHE A 99 9.68 6.60 -17.79
C PHE A 99 10.97 6.94 -17.01
N ALA A 100 11.12 8.19 -16.56
CA ALA A 100 12.27 8.63 -15.78
C ALA A 100 12.43 7.83 -14.48
N LEU A 101 11.31 7.50 -13.82
CA LEU A 101 11.26 6.72 -12.57
C LEU A 101 11.36 5.20 -12.81
N ARG A 102 11.64 4.73 -14.03
CA ARG A 102 11.77 3.30 -14.33
C ARG A 102 12.86 2.63 -13.50
N LEU A 103 14.00 3.30 -13.31
CA LEU A 103 15.11 2.77 -12.51
C LEU A 103 14.74 2.74 -11.02
N GLN A 104 14.11 3.80 -10.52
CA GLN A 104 13.64 3.85 -9.13
C GLN A 104 12.68 2.68 -8.83
N ARG A 105 11.74 2.40 -9.75
CA ARG A 105 10.84 1.24 -9.62
C ARG A 105 11.57 -0.11 -9.64
N GLN A 106 12.75 -0.21 -10.24
CA GLN A 106 13.56 -1.43 -10.15
C GLN A 106 14.16 -1.56 -8.74
N VAL A 107 14.83 -0.50 -8.28
CA VAL A 107 15.46 -0.44 -6.95
C VAL A 107 14.42 -0.68 -5.84
N ASP A 108 13.22 -0.10 -5.97
CA ASP A 108 12.13 -0.30 -5.01
C ASP A 108 11.65 -1.75 -4.94
N ARG A 109 11.68 -2.48 -6.07
CA ARG A 109 11.34 -3.92 -6.09
C ARG A 109 12.44 -4.73 -5.40
N GLU A 110 13.70 -4.46 -5.72
CA GLU A 110 14.84 -5.13 -5.09
C GLU A 110 14.84 -4.91 -3.57
N ARG A 111 14.65 -3.67 -3.11
CA ARG A 111 14.54 -3.33 -1.68
C ARG A 111 13.37 -4.05 -1.00
N LYS A 112 12.23 -4.18 -1.67
CA LYS A 112 11.07 -4.93 -1.14
C LYS A 112 11.35 -6.43 -1.06
N GLU A 113 12.06 -6.99 -2.03
CA GLU A 113 12.46 -8.40 -2.02
C GLU A 113 13.49 -8.70 -0.93
N GLU A 114 14.45 -7.80 -0.70
CA GLU A 114 15.40 -7.89 0.41
C GLU A 114 14.67 -7.87 1.76
N ARG A 115 13.77 -6.91 1.96
CA ARG A 115 12.92 -6.84 3.15
C ARG A 115 12.08 -8.11 3.32
N ARG A 116 11.54 -8.67 2.25
CA ARG A 116 10.79 -9.94 2.29
C ARG A 116 11.68 -11.10 2.75
N LYS A 117 12.90 -11.22 2.21
CA LYS A 117 13.88 -12.24 2.63
C LYS A 117 14.29 -12.08 4.10
N GLU A 118 14.45 -10.85 4.59
CA GLU A 118 14.71 -10.58 6.00
C GLU A 118 13.54 -10.99 6.88
N GLN A 119 12.31 -10.64 6.48
CA GLN A 119 11.10 -11.07 7.18
C GLN A 119 10.95 -12.60 7.18
N GLU A 120 11.25 -13.27 6.07
CA GLU A 120 11.28 -14.73 5.97
C GLU A 120 12.31 -15.35 6.91
N LYS A 121 13.52 -14.77 7.02
CA LYS A 121 14.57 -15.21 7.95
C LYS A 121 14.13 -15.02 9.40
N PHE A 122 13.66 -13.82 9.76
CA PHE A 122 13.17 -13.52 11.09
C PHE A 122 12.00 -14.43 11.48
N HIS A 123 11.06 -14.65 10.56
CA HIS A 123 9.94 -15.56 10.76
C HIS A 123 10.41 -17.00 10.96
N LYS A 124 11.37 -17.47 10.14
CA LYS A 124 11.95 -18.81 10.29
C LYS A 124 12.68 -18.99 11.62
N GLU A 125 13.37 -17.97 12.09
CA GLU A 125 14.08 -17.98 13.38
C GLU A 125 13.11 -17.95 14.58
N TRP A 126 12.05 -17.14 14.50
CA TRP A 126 11.09 -16.98 15.59
C TRP A 126 10.08 -18.13 15.69
N TRP A 127 9.60 -18.66 14.56
CA TRP A 127 8.57 -19.70 14.51
C TRP A 127 9.11 -21.10 14.15
N GLY A 128 10.37 -21.22 13.72
CA GLY A 128 10.97 -22.50 13.32
C GLY A 128 10.43 -23.07 12.00
N LEU A 129 9.52 -22.36 11.32
CA LEU A 129 8.82 -22.81 10.11
C LEU A 129 8.85 -21.71 9.02
N PRO A 130 8.95 -22.08 7.73
CA PRO A 130 8.69 -21.17 6.61
C PRO A 130 7.28 -20.56 6.68
N ILE A 131 7.10 -19.34 6.16
CA ILE A 131 5.81 -18.61 6.18
C ILE A 131 4.69 -19.44 5.53
N GLU A 132 4.99 -20.13 4.42
CA GLU A 132 4.00 -20.98 3.72
C GLU A 132 3.56 -22.21 4.53
N GLU A 133 4.41 -22.70 5.44
CA GLU A 133 4.08 -23.86 6.29
C GLU A 133 3.36 -23.46 7.59
N ARG A 134 3.23 -22.16 7.86
CA ARG A 134 2.54 -21.62 9.04
C ARG A 134 1.04 -21.89 9.02
N GLU A 135 0.41 -21.77 7.85
CA GLU A 135 -1.05 -21.99 7.70
C GLU A 135 -1.40 -23.49 7.54
N GLY A 136 -0.40 -24.36 7.45
CA GLY A 136 -0.56 -25.80 7.36
C GLY A 136 -0.60 -26.53 8.71
N GLU A 137 -0.71 -27.86 8.65
CA GLU A 137 -0.80 -28.73 9.83
C GLU A 137 0.38 -28.53 10.80
N LYS A 138 1.60 -28.33 10.29
CA LYS A 138 2.80 -28.10 11.11
C LYS A 138 2.75 -26.79 11.90
N GLY A 139 2.21 -25.71 11.34
CA GLY A 139 2.04 -24.45 12.06
C GLY A 139 0.97 -24.55 13.16
N ASN A 140 -0.13 -25.25 12.89
CA ASN A 140 -1.16 -25.55 13.88
C ASN A 140 -0.63 -26.42 15.03
N GLU A 141 0.26 -27.38 14.74
CA GLU A 141 0.93 -28.19 15.77
C GLU A 141 1.87 -27.37 16.66
N VAL A 142 2.66 -26.46 16.08
CA VAL A 142 3.54 -25.56 16.86
C VAL A 142 2.72 -24.64 17.76
N MET A 143 1.62 -24.08 17.25
CA MET A 143 0.68 -23.26 18.06
C MET A 143 0.06 -24.08 19.20
N LYS A 144 -0.46 -25.28 18.90
CA LYS A 144 -1.04 -26.20 19.90
C LYS A 144 -0.02 -26.64 20.97
N LYS A 145 1.27 -26.70 20.60
CA LYS A 145 2.37 -27.02 21.51
C LYS A 145 2.78 -25.83 22.36
N ALA A 146 2.70 -24.60 21.83
CA ALA A 146 2.89 -23.37 22.57
C ALA A 146 1.76 -23.13 23.61
N GLU A 147 0.50 -23.36 23.24
CA GLU A 147 -0.65 -23.32 24.16
C GLU A 147 -0.51 -24.29 25.35
N ARG A 148 0.24 -25.39 25.16
CA ARG A 148 0.51 -26.38 26.22
C ARG A 148 1.49 -25.87 27.28
N VAL A 149 2.35 -24.89 26.96
CA VAL A 149 3.30 -24.29 27.91
C VAL A 149 2.55 -23.24 28.74
N GLY A 150 1.77 -23.71 29.72
CA GLY A 150 0.89 -22.87 30.54
C GLY A 150 -0.19 -23.64 31.32
N GLY A 151 -0.42 -24.92 30.99
CA GLY A 151 -1.21 -25.83 31.81
C GLY A 151 -2.71 -25.83 31.49
N PHE A 152 -3.16 -26.80 30.69
CA PHE A 152 -4.25 -27.75 30.95
C PHE A 152 -4.41 -28.63 29.68
N PRO A 153 -4.39 -29.97 29.79
CA PRO A 153 -4.57 -30.83 28.62
C PRO A 153 -6.03 -30.81 28.12
N SER A 154 -6.21 -30.63 26.80
CA SER A 154 -7.53 -30.69 26.14
C SER A 154 -8.14 -32.09 26.30
N ARG A 155 -9.41 -32.13 26.72
CA ARG A 155 -10.21 -33.29 27.10
C ARG A 155 -10.75 -34.05 25.87
N GLU A 156 -9.87 -34.54 25.01
CA GLU A 156 -10.26 -35.36 23.85
C GLU A 156 -9.29 -36.52 23.64
N ARG A 157 -9.24 -37.48 24.58
CA ARG A 157 -8.91 -38.87 24.28
C ARG A 157 -9.24 -39.84 25.43
N GLU A 158 -10.52 -40.06 25.72
CA GLU A 158 -10.95 -41.29 26.40
C GLU A 158 -12.23 -41.79 25.74
N GLY A 159 -12.08 -42.53 24.64
CA GLY A 159 -13.05 -43.54 24.28
C GLY A 159 -12.82 -44.75 25.20
N GLU A 160 -13.94 -45.36 25.63
CA GLU A 160 -14.05 -46.59 26.42
C GLU A 160 -13.93 -46.45 27.95
N LEU A 161 -15.09 -46.26 28.60
CA LEU A 161 -15.61 -47.13 29.68
C LEU A 161 -16.86 -46.50 30.32
N SER A 162 -18.05 -46.90 29.87
CA SER A 162 -19.17 -47.14 30.79
C SER A 162 -20.16 -48.10 30.15
N LYS A 163 -19.92 -49.36 30.49
CA LYS A 163 -20.84 -50.48 30.45
C LYS A 163 -22.03 -50.19 31.39
N ASP A 164 -23.24 -50.51 30.95
CA ASP A 164 -24.48 -50.73 31.71
C ASP A 164 -24.85 -49.71 32.82
N ARG A 165 -25.87 -48.86 32.58
CA ARG A 165 -27.13 -48.84 33.36
C ARG A 165 -28.17 -47.86 32.79
#